data_AF-H8FNH0-F1
#
_entry.id   AF-H8FNH0-F1
#
_cell.length_a   1.000
_cell.length_b   1.000
_cell.length_c   1.000
_cell.angle_alpha   90.00
_cell.angle_beta   90.00
_cell.angle_gamma   90.00
#
_symmetry.space_group_name_H-M   'P 1'
#
loop_
_entity.id
_entity.type
_entity.pdbx_description
1 polymer ?
#
loop_
_entity_poly.entity_id
_entity_poly.type
_entity_poly.pdbx_seq_one_letter_code
_entity_poly.pdbx_strand_id
1 'polypeptide(L)' 'MGRDARHRPPTHPQPGKPQQNAYVERYNRTVRHEWLGQFLFETIAEVQDHATEWLWTYNNDRPNMGIGGITPAQKLKLAA' A
#
# COMPACT_ATOMS: atom_id res chain seq x y z
N MET A 1 9.43 29.90 -29.43
CA MET A 1 8.92 28.50 -29.43
C MET A 1 9.98 27.60 -28.80
N GLY A 2 9.79 27.23 -27.54
CA GLY A 2 10.64 26.25 -26.85
C GLY A 2 9.71 25.35 -26.06
N ARG A 3 9.71 24.06 -26.39
CA ARG A 3 8.72 23.07 -25.97
C ARG A 3 8.65 22.98 -24.44
N ASP A 4 7.47 23.25 -23.90
CA ASP A 4 7.13 22.89 -22.52
C ASP A 4 7.01 21.35 -22.46
N ALA A 5 8.16 20.72 -22.21
CA ALA A 5 8.24 19.29 -21.95
C ALA A 5 7.58 19.05 -20.59
N ARG A 6 6.28 18.77 -20.62
CA ARG A 6 5.44 18.34 -19.49
C ARG A 6 6.29 17.63 -18.43
N HIS A 7 6.50 18.30 -17.30
CA HIS A 7 7.26 17.76 -16.17
C HIS A 7 6.52 16.54 -15.61
N ARG A 8 6.86 15.34 -16.12
CA ARG A 8 6.29 14.10 -15.62
C ARG A 8 6.85 13.86 -14.22
N PRO A 9 5.99 13.67 -13.20
CA PRO A 9 6.49 13.34 -11.88
C PRO A 9 7.32 12.06 -11.92
N PRO A 10 8.35 11.93 -11.05
CA PRO A 10 9.17 10.74 -10.99
C PRO A 10 8.31 9.52 -10.65
N THR A 11 8.60 8.40 -11.29
CA THR A 11 7.89 7.13 -11.09
C THR A 11 8.38 6.34 -9.87
N HIS A 12 9.46 6.81 -9.23
CA HIS A 12 10.10 6.17 -8.09
C HIS A 12 10.49 7.22 -7.05
N PRO A 13 10.58 6.84 -5.76
CA PRO A 13 11.09 7.71 -4.71
C PRO A 13 12.53 8.17 -5.05
N GLN A 14 12.78 9.46 -4.94
CA GLN A 14 14.10 10.03 -5.19
C GLN A 14 14.96 9.95 -3.92
N PRO A 15 16.28 9.68 -4.05
CA PRO A 15 17.20 9.79 -2.94
C PRO A 15 17.11 11.18 -2.27
N GLY A 16 17.12 11.20 -0.93
CA GLY A 16 17.02 12.44 -0.16
C GLY A 16 15.61 13.05 -0.09
N LYS A 17 14.56 12.37 -0.59
CA LYS A 17 13.16 12.83 -0.51
C LYS A 17 12.27 11.83 0.25
N PRO A 18 12.42 11.71 1.59
CA PRO A 18 11.69 10.72 2.38
C PRO A 18 10.16 10.87 2.29
N GLN A 19 9.64 12.09 2.06
CA GLN A 19 8.19 12.28 1.95
C GLN A 19 7.57 11.53 0.75
N GLN A 20 8.35 11.20 -0.28
CA GLN A 20 7.87 10.44 -1.44
C GLN A 20 7.60 8.96 -1.11
N ASN A 21 8.17 8.45 -0.01
CA ASN A 21 8.02 7.05 0.41
C ASN A 21 6.99 6.86 1.56
N ALA A 22 6.44 7.95 2.09
CA ALA A 22 5.61 7.93 3.29
C ALA A 22 4.40 6.98 3.21
N TYR A 23 3.77 6.86 2.03
CA TYR A 23 2.65 5.94 1.83
C TYR A 23 3.07 4.47 1.92
N VAL A 24 4.19 4.11 1.31
CA VAL A 24 4.74 2.74 1.35
C VAL A 24 5.20 2.39 2.77
N GLU A 25 5.85 3.32 3.45
CA GLU A 25 6.27 3.14 4.85
C GLU A 25 5.07 2.91 5.77
N ARG A 26 4.00 3.69 5.61
CA ARG A 26 2.75 3.50 6.37
C ARG A 26 2.14 2.13 6.09
N TYR A 27 2.09 1.70 4.83
CA TYR A 27 1.59 0.37 4.47
C TYR A 27 2.43 -0.75 5.10
N ASN A 28 3.75 -0.69 4.98
CA ASN A 28 4.66 -1.69 5.53
C ASN A 28 4.58 -1.79 7.06
N ARG A 29 4.37 -0.66 7.73
CA ARG A 29 4.11 -0.63 9.18
C ARG A 29 2.83 -1.40 9.53
N THR A 30 1.74 -1.19 8.78
CA THR A 30 0.49 -1.94 8.97
C THR A 30 0.68 -3.43 8.72
N VAL A 31 1.30 -3.82 7.61
CA VAL A 31 1.64 -5.23 7.30
C VAL A 31 2.40 -5.88 8.46
N ARG A 32 3.40 -5.19 9.01
CA ARG A 32 4.22 -5.73 10.09
C ARG A 32 3.42 -5.94 11.37
N HIS A 33 2.62 -4.97 11.78
CA HIS A 33 1.92 -5.02 13.07
C HIS A 33 0.63 -5.83 13.04
N GLU A 34 -0.14 -5.75 11.94
CA GLU A 34 -1.46 -6.38 11.83
C GLU A 34 -1.38 -7.80 11.27
N TRP A 35 -0.29 -8.17 10.59
CA TRP A 35 -0.15 -9.49 9.98
C TRP A 35 1.13 -10.21 10.40
N LEU A 36 2.30 -9.78 9.92
CA LEU A 36 3.54 -10.56 10.09
C LEU A 36 3.95 -10.74 11.56
N GLY A 37 3.55 -9.82 12.44
CA GLY A 37 3.82 -9.93 13.88
C GLY A 37 2.82 -10.80 14.66
N GLN A 38 1.74 -11.27 14.03
CA GLN A 38 0.67 -12.03 14.70
C GLN A 38 0.83 -13.55 14.55
N PHE A 39 1.67 -14.00 13.62
CA PHE A 39 1.77 -15.42 13.26
C PHE A 39 3.24 -15.87 13.22
N LEU A 40 3.46 -17.13 13.58
CA LEU A 40 4.69 -17.87 13.28
C LEU A 40 4.35 -18.85 12.16
N PHE A 41 5.12 -18.82 11.07
CA PHE A 41 4.90 -19.68 9.92
C PHE A 41 5.98 -20.74 9.86
N GLU A 42 5.60 -21.96 9.50
CA GLU A 42 6.53 -23.08 9.35
C GLU A 42 7.00 -23.23 7.90
N THR A 43 6.17 -22.79 6.94
CA THR A 43 6.47 -22.91 5.51
C THR A 43 6.18 -21.63 4.74
N ILE A 44 6.82 -21.48 3.57
CA ILE A 44 6.53 -20.38 2.64
C ILE A 44 5.09 -20.47 2.10
N ALA A 45 4.56 -21.68 1.91
CA ALA A 45 3.20 -21.88 1.44
C ALA A 45 2.18 -21.27 2.43
N GLU A 46 2.35 -21.52 3.74
CA GLU A 46 1.52 -20.90 4.77
C GLU A 46 1.62 -19.36 4.74
N VAL A 47 2.83 -18.81 4.59
CA VAL A 47 3.01 -17.35 4.47
C VAL A 47 2.20 -16.82 3.29
N GLN A 48 2.21 -17.51 2.14
CA GLN A 48 1.52 -17.08 0.92
C GLN A 48 0.00 -17.15 1.07
N ASP A 49 -0.52 -18.20 1.70
CA ASP A 49 -1.96 -18.36 1.94
C ASP A 49 -2.48 -17.26 2.87
N HIS A 50 -1.80 -17.05 4.00
CA HIS A 50 -2.13 -15.97 4.92
C HIS A 50 -1.94 -14.59 4.30
N ALA A 51 -0.93 -14.40 3.44
CA ALA A 51 -0.74 -13.16 2.70
C ALA A 51 -1.94 -12.85 1.81
N THR A 52 -2.43 -13.87 1.11
CA THR A 52 -3.56 -13.75 0.19
C THR A 52 -4.83 -13.34 0.92
N GLU A 53 -5.14 -14.02 2.01
CA GLU A 53 -6.29 -13.72 2.86
C GLU A 53 -6.17 -12.32 3.47
N TRP A 54 -5.03 -12.00 4.08
CA TRP A 54 -4.84 -10.70 4.71
C TRP A 54 -4.92 -9.55 3.70
N LEU A 55 -4.32 -9.71 2.52
CA LEU A 55 -4.37 -8.70 1.46
C LEU A 55 -5.79 -8.49 0.94
N TRP A 56 -6.58 -9.56 0.84
CA TRP A 56 -7.99 -9.46 0.48
C TRP A 56 -8.76 -8.64 1.52
N THR A 57 -8.61 -8.96 2.81
CA THR A 57 -9.26 -8.24 3.91
C THR A 57 -8.82 -6.78 3.97
N TYR A 58 -7.52 -6.51 3.85
CA TYR A 58 -6.98 -5.15 3.84
C TYR A 58 -7.58 -4.29 2.73
N ASN A 59 -7.76 -4.86 1.54
CA ASN A 59 -8.25 -4.12 0.38
C ASN A 59 -9.78 -3.98 0.35
N ASN A 60 -10.51 -4.99 0.83
CA ASN A 60 -11.96 -5.09 0.63
C ASN A 60 -12.77 -4.72 1.87
N ASP A 61 -12.26 -5.00 3.07
CA ASP A 61 -13.03 -4.86 4.31
C ASP A 61 -12.48 -3.78 5.24
N ARG A 62 -11.15 -3.56 5.26
CA ARG A 62 -10.52 -2.64 6.21
C ARG A 62 -10.83 -1.17 5.89
N PRO A 63 -11.50 -0.43 6.79
CA PRO A 63 -11.68 1.02 6.65
C PRO A 63 -10.34 1.75 6.71
N ASN A 64 -10.09 2.69 5.81
CA ASN A 64 -8.86 3.50 5.83
C ASN A 64 -9.18 4.99 6.08
N MET A 65 -8.93 5.44 7.31
CA MET A 65 -9.21 6.83 7.71
C MET A 65 -8.41 7.87 6.92
N GLY A 66 -7.26 7.51 6.35
CA GLY A 66 -6.48 8.42 5.51
C GLY A 66 -7.15 8.74 4.16
N ILE A 67 -8.20 7.99 3.79
CA ILE A 67 -8.98 8.18 2.56
C ILE A 67 -10.48 8.35 2.84
N GLY A 68 -10.85 8.81 4.04
CA GLY A 68 -12.25 9.07 4.41
C GLY A 68 -13.01 7.86 4.93
N GLY A 69 -12.31 6.84 5.45
CA GLY A 69 -12.94 5.68 6.09
C GLY A 69 -13.45 4.62 5.11
N ILE A 70 -13.31 4.84 3.80
CA ILE A 70 -13.60 3.82 2.78
C ILE A 70 -12.45 2.81 2.64
N THR A 71 -12.74 1.68 2.02
CA THR A 71 -11.73 0.64 1.77
C THR A 71 -10.85 1.00 0.57
N PRO A 72 -9.61 0.49 0.49
CA PRO A 72 -8.75 0.73 -0.67
C PRO A 72 -9.41 0.36 -2.01
N ALA A 73 -10.14 -0.76 -2.06
CA ALA A 73 -10.85 -1.18 -3.27
C ALA A 73 -11.97 -0.20 -3.66
N GLN A 74 -12.71 0.34 -2.69
CA GLN A 74 -13.71 1.39 -2.95
C GLN A 74 -13.05 2.65 -3.52
N LYS A 75 -11.93 3.09 -2.94
CA LYS A 75 -11.19 4.25 -3.44
C LYS A 75 -10.72 4.06 -4.87
N LEU A 76 -10.23 2.86 -5.21
CA LEU A 76 -9.82 2.53 -6.58
C LEU A 76 -11.00 2.62 -7.56
N LYS A 77 -12.16 2.06 -7.19
CA LYS A 77 -13.38 2.12 -8.01
C LYS A 77 -13.87 3.55 -8.25
N LEU A 78 -13.71 4.44 -7.27
CA LEU A 78 -14.07 5.87 -7.39
C LEU A 78 -13.07 6.69 -8.22
N ALA A 79 -11.86 6.18 -8.45
CA ALA A 79 -10.81 6.86 -9.20
C ALA A 79 -10.74 6.41 -10.67
N ALA A 80 -11.48 5.37 -11.04
CA ALA A 80 -11.66 4.86 -12.40
C ALA A 80 -12.81 5.58 -13.10
#